data_AF-A0A059J721-F1
#
_entry.id   AF-A0A059J721-F1
#
_cell.length_a   1.000
_cell.length_b   1.000
_cell.length_c   1.000
_cell.angle_alpha   90.00
_cell.angle_beta   90.00
_cell.angle_gamma   90.00
#
_symmetry.space_group_name_H-M   'P 1'
#
loop_
_entity.id
_entity.type
_entity.pdbx_description
1 polymer ?
#
loop_
_entity_poly.entity_id
_entity_poly.type
_entity_poly.pdbx_seq_one_letter_code
_entity_poly.pdbx_strand_id
1 'polypeptide(L)'
;MFLYRIGCFLAFVPCNFFQGALDFWGANSFTQSPRYLPKYSNILKPDIRRQNDRFPTQKIHPCLWFDKEGLEAARLYTSIFSNNPHSKTKGDSYIVNEAAITNESAVLVSFKLNGQEYSALNGGPHYKHTPAISMFVTCEDQAEVDYFWDALLKDGGKPVQCGWLTDKFGVSWQIVPRALMVLSADEDREKANRVQQAMMKCVKMDVKKLEDAYNGVQ
;
A
#
# COMPACT_ATOMS: atom_id res chain seq x y z
N MET A 1 0.37 -45.26 7.48
CA MET A 1 -0.75 -46.01 6.87
C MET A 1 -1.97 -45.79 7.77
N PHE A 2 -3.02 -45.16 7.23
CA PHE A 2 -4.38 -44.92 7.77
C PHE A 2 -4.52 -44.04 9.03
N LEU A 3 -5.06 -42.81 8.98
CA LEU A 3 -6.47 -42.38 8.74
C LEU A 3 -7.46 -42.85 9.83
N TYR A 4 -8.10 -41.93 10.58
CA TYR A 4 -9.44 -41.42 10.26
C TYR A 4 -9.99 -40.44 11.32
N ARG A 5 -10.65 -39.38 10.81
CA ARG A 5 -11.66 -38.54 11.48
C ARG A 5 -12.87 -39.35 11.92
N ILE A 6 -13.46 -39.03 13.08
CA ILE A 6 -14.91 -39.05 13.39
C ILE A 6 -15.10 -37.98 14.48
N GLY A 7 -15.91 -36.91 14.39
CA GLY A 7 -17.21 -36.76 13.75
C GLY A 7 -18.31 -36.88 14.82
N CYS A 8 -18.55 -35.85 15.64
CA CYS A 8 -19.73 -35.80 16.52
C CYS A 8 -20.60 -34.58 16.20
N PHE A 9 -21.62 -34.92 15.41
CA PHE A 9 -22.97 -34.38 15.29
C PHE A 9 -23.44 -33.30 16.29
N LEU A 10 -24.01 -32.27 15.66
CA LEU A 10 -25.05 -31.36 16.14
C LEU A 10 -26.22 -32.08 16.83
N ALA A 11 -26.71 -31.52 17.95
CA ALA A 11 -28.05 -30.94 18.09
C ALA A 11 -28.42 -30.76 19.57
N PHE A 12 -29.29 -29.77 19.85
CA PHE A 12 -29.88 -29.35 21.13
C PHE A 12 -29.15 -28.24 21.90
N VAL A 13 -29.27 -27.00 21.39
CA VAL A 13 -29.41 -25.81 22.25
C VAL A 13 -30.64 -25.00 21.79
N PRO A 14 -31.48 -24.48 22.71
CA PRO A 14 -32.85 -24.02 22.40
C PRO A 14 -32.93 -22.68 21.65
N CYS A 15 -34.04 -22.52 20.93
CA CYS A 15 -34.43 -21.43 20.05
C CYS A 15 -34.81 -20.11 20.75
N ASN A 16 -34.03 -19.67 21.75
CA ASN A 16 -34.23 -18.38 22.45
C ASN A 16 -32.93 -17.58 22.64
N PHE A 17 -32.05 -17.63 21.63
CA PHE A 17 -30.80 -16.88 21.60
C PHE A 17 -30.67 -15.97 20.37
N PHE A 18 -31.80 -15.54 19.80
CA PHE A 18 -31.85 -14.73 18.57
C PHE A 18 -32.61 -13.39 18.69
N GLN A 19 -32.82 -12.88 19.91
CA GLN A 19 -33.42 -11.55 20.13
C GLN A 19 -32.55 -10.59 20.96
N GLY A 20 -31.25 -10.89 21.14
CA GLY A 20 -30.29 -9.99 21.79
C GLY A 20 -29.15 -9.51 20.88
N ALA A 21 -29.02 -10.06 19.67
CA ALA A 21 -27.90 -9.81 18.76
C ALA A 21 -28.26 -8.97 17.52
N LEU A 22 -29.54 -8.60 17.34
CA LEU A 22 -30.01 -7.77 16.22
C LEU A 22 -30.32 -6.32 16.61
N ASP A 23 -30.28 -5.96 17.90
CA ASP A 23 -30.37 -4.57 18.36
C ASP A 23 -29.00 -3.90 18.58
N PHE A 24 -27.90 -4.65 18.47
CA PHE A 24 -26.53 -4.11 18.50
C PHE A 24 -25.98 -3.79 17.09
N TRP A 25 -26.71 -4.19 16.05
CA TRP A 25 -26.41 -3.96 14.63
C TRP A 25 -27.59 -3.25 13.94
N GLY A 26 -28.12 -2.23 14.59
CA GLY A 26 -29.08 -1.27 14.01
C GLY A 26 -28.34 -0.08 13.42
N ALA A 27 -28.41 0.06 12.11
CA ALA A 27 -27.98 1.17 11.27
C ALA A 27 -27.87 2.54 11.97
N ASN A 28 -26.66 3.08 12.06
CA ASN A 28 -26.30 4.44 11.64
C ASN A 28 -24.89 4.79 12.09
N SER A 29 -23.93 4.60 11.20
CA SER A 29 -22.96 5.66 10.93
C SER A 29 -22.20 5.26 9.68
N PHE A 30 -22.65 5.80 8.54
CA PHE A 30 -21.69 6.27 7.53
C PHE A 30 -20.56 6.96 8.31
N THR A 31 -19.34 6.47 8.11
CA THR A 31 -18.12 6.98 8.72
C THR A 31 -18.08 8.49 8.57
N GLN A 32 -18.49 9.22 9.62
CA GLN A 32 -18.24 10.63 9.71
C GLN A 32 -16.73 10.78 9.73
N SER A 33 -16.18 11.41 8.69
CA SER A 33 -14.80 11.86 8.70
C SER A 33 -14.55 12.58 10.04
N PRO A 34 -13.42 12.32 10.72
CA PRO A 34 -13.16 12.97 12.00
C PRO A 34 -13.16 14.48 11.76
N ARG A 35 -14.17 15.15 12.33
CA ARG A 35 -14.27 16.61 12.38
C ARG A 35 -13.13 17.09 13.27
N TYR A 36 -11.94 17.29 12.68
CA TYR A 36 -10.74 17.75 13.38
C TYR A 36 -10.76 19.25 13.73
N LEU A 37 -11.79 20.00 13.31
CA LEU A 37 -11.79 21.46 13.36
C LEU A 37 -12.72 22.16 14.40
N PRO A 38 -13.25 21.55 15.48
CA PRO A 38 -14.00 22.29 16.50
C PRO A 38 -13.17 23.33 17.25
N LYS A 39 -11.86 23.09 17.46
CA LYS A 39 -11.00 23.96 18.29
C LYS A 39 -10.60 25.27 17.59
N TYR A 40 -10.60 25.31 16.26
CA TYR A 40 -10.12 26.44 15.46
C TYR A 40 -11.24 27.15 14.67
N SER A 41 -12.49 26.70 14.81
CA SER A 41 -13.66 27.23 14.10
C SER A 41 -13.93 28.71 14.40
N ASN A 42 -13.56 29.20 15.59
CA ASN A 42 -13.71 30.60 15.98
C ASN A 42 -12.64 31.53 15.38
N ILE A 43 -11.56 30.95 14.81
CA ILE A 43 -10.41 31.68 14.24
C ILE A 43 -10.48 31.67 12.71
N LEU A 44 -10.98 30.59 12.13
CA LEU A 44 -10.97 30.35 10.70
C LEU A 44 -12.35 30.67 10.08
N LYS A 45 -12.37 31.35 8.92
CA LYS A 45 -13.62 31.79 8.25
C LYS A 45 -14.59 30.64 7.92
N PRO A 46 -15.92 30.85 7.86
CA PRO A 46 -16.93 29.78 7.74
C PRO A 46 -16.82 28.80 6.55
N ASP A 47 -16.08 29.14 5.48
CA ASP A 47 -15.91 28.31 4.26
C ASP A 47 -15.01 27.08 4.42
N ILE A 48 -14.93 26.52 5.62
CA ILE A 48 -14.03 25.39 5.95
C ILE A 48 -14.69 24.02 5.71
N ARG A 49 -16.00 23.98 5.44
CA ARG A 49 -16.73 22.70 5.35
C ARG A 49 -16.31 21.82 4.15
N ARG A 50 -15.60 22.36 3.14
CA ARG A 50 -14.95 21.60 2.05
C ARG A 50 -13.44 21.36 2.25
N GLN A 51 -12.90 21.55 3.48
CA GLN A 51 -11.45 21.48 3.74
C GLN A 51 -10.97 20.19 4.40
N ASN A 52 -11.86 19.29 4.81
CA ASN A 52 -11.43 18.02 5.44
C ASN A 52 -10.56 17.18 4.49
N ASP A 53 -10.69 17.36 3.17
CA ASP A 53 -9.88 16.67 2.16
C ASP A 53 -8.58 17.43 1.81
N ARG A 54 -8.29 18.57 2.46
CA ARG A 54 -7.07 19.37 2.24
C ARG A 54 -5.93 19.06 3.21
N PHE A 55 -6.16 18.15 4.15
CA PHE A 55 -5.16 17.76 5.14
C PHE A 55 -5.18 16.24 5.33
N PRO A 56 -4.03 15.62 5.64
CA PRO A 56 -3.98 14.23 6.07
C PRO A 56 -4.92 13.97 7.25
N THR A 57 -5.66 12.87 7.19
CA THR A 57 -6.60 12.41 8.21
C THR A 57 -6.03 11.30 9.09
N GLN A 58 -5.01 10.57 8.61
CA GLN A 58 -4.30 9.54 9.35
C GLN A 58 -3.40 10.21 10.41
N LYS A 59 -3.49 9.71 11.65
CA LYS A 59 -2.74 10.27 12.79
C LYS A 59 -1.22 10.14 12.62
N ILE A 60 -0.79 9.08 11.94
CA ILE A 60 0.61 8.78 11.63
C ILE A 60 0.64 8.35 10.18
N HIS A 61 1.51 8.97 9.40
CA HIS A 61 1.76 8.63 8.01
C HIS A 61 3.24 8.89 7.65
N PRO A 62 3.80 8.20 6.65
CA PRO A 62 5.19 8.41 6.26
C PRO A 62 5.40 9.80 5.64
N CYS A 63 6.51 10.44 6.02
CA CYS A 63 6.99 11.67 5.40
C CYS A 63 8.32 11.38 4.68
N LEU A 64 8.32 11.57 3.37
CA LEU A 64 9.45 11.32 2.48
C LEU A 64 10.24 12.62 2.27
N TRP A 65 11.55 12.56 2.48
CA TRP A 65 12.44 13.71 2.30
C TRP A 65 12.90 13.84 0.84
N PHE A 66 12.80 15.03 0.27
CA PHE A 66 13.30 15.37 -1.06
C PHE A 66 14.17 16.63 -0.99
N ASP A 67 15.02 16.83 -2.00
CA ASP A 67 15.74 18.08 -2.16
C ASP A 67 14.74 19.20 -2.54
N LYS A 68 14.14 19.07 -3.73
CA LYS A 68 13.12 19.99 -4.26
C LYS A 68 11.99 19.30 -5.03
N GLU A 69 12.11 18.00 -5.28
CA GLU A 69 11.28 17.24 -6.22
C GLU A 69 10.01 16.64 -5.58
N GLY A 70 9.68 16.95 -4.33
CA GLY A 70 8.60 16.31 -3.59
C GLY A 70 7.22 16.40 -4.27
N LEU A 71 6.89 17.52 -4.92
CA LEU A 71 5.65 17.63 -5.70
C LEU A 71 5.69 16.79 -6.97
N GLU A 72 6.84 16.72 -7.65
CA GLU A 72 7.01 15.91 -8.84
C GLU A 72 6.87 14.42 -8.50
N ALA A 73 7.49 13.98 -7.40
CA ALA A 73 7.39 12.62 -6.89
C ALA A 73 5.95 12.27 -6.54
N ALA A 74 5.26 13.13 -5.77
CA ALA A 74 3.85 12.93 -5.43
C ALA A 74 2.95 12.82 -6.68
N ARG A 75 3.16 13.66 -7.70
CA ARG A 75 2.42 13.59 -8.97
C ARG A 75 2.71 12.31 -9.73
N LEU A 76 3.97 11.87 -9.78
CA LEU A 76 4.35 10.61 -10.41
C LEU A 76 3.64 9.43 -9.72
N TYR A 77 3.77 9.32 -8.40
CA TYR A 77 3.21 8.19 -7.67
C TYR A 77 1.69 8.14 -7.77
N THR A 78 1.02 9.28 -7.53
CA THR A 78 -0.44 9.33 -7.66
C THR A 78 -0.91 8.98 -9.07
N SER A 79 -0.19 9.41 -10.12
CA SER A 79 -0.48 9.02 -11.51
C SER A 79 -0.33 7.51 -11.74
N ILE A 80 0.77 6.90 -11.28
CA ILE A 80 0.99 5.45 -11.40
C ILE A 80 -0.13 4.68 -10.71
N PHE A 81 -0.46 5.01 -9.48
CA PHE A 81 -1.49 4.27 -8.74
C PHE A 81 -2.91 4.54 -9.27
N SER A 82 -3.20 5.74 -9.77
CA SER A 82 -4.51 6.06 -10.36
C SER A 82 -4.74 5.35 -11.69
N ASN A 83 -3.67 5.16 -12.47
CA ASN A 83 -3.72 4.55 -13.79
C ASN A 83 -3.48 3.04 -13.76
N ASN A 84 -3.34 2.42 -12.57
CA ASN A 84 -3.21 0.98 -12.45
C ASN A 84 -4.50 0.29 -12.92
N PRO A 85 -4.46 -0.51 -14.02
CA PRO A 85 -5.65 -1.17 -14.55
C PRO A 85 -6.22 -2.24 -13.60
N HIS A 86 -5.41 -2.75 -12.66
CA HIS A 86 -5.79 -3.76 -11.67
C HIS A 86 -6.27 -3.17 -10.33
N SER A 87 -6.32 -1.84 -10.21
CA SER A 87 -6.72 -1.19 -8.95
C SER A 87 -8.19 -1.47 -8.60
N LYS A 88 -8.39 -2.01 -7.39
CA LYS A 88 -9.72 -2.22 -6.79
C LYS A 88 -10.32 -0.93 -6.19
N THR A 89 -9.50 0.09 -5.99
CA THR A 89 -9.82 1.35 -5.31
C THR A 89 -9.64 2.55 -6.25
N LYS A 90 -10.47 2.59 -7.31
CA LYS A 90 -10.44 3.69 -8.28
C LYS A 90 -10.76 5.02 -7.58
N GLY A 91 -9.87 6.00 -7.74
CA GLY A 91 -10.03 7.35 -7.17
C GLY A 91 -9.40 7.55 -5.79
N ASP A 92 -8.80 6.52 -5.18
CA ASP A 92 -8.17 6.63 -3.86
C ASP A 92 -6.69 7.06 -3.90
N SER A 93 -6.20 7.41 -5.08
CA SER A 93 -4.85 7.93 -5.31
C SER A 93 -4.92 9.35 -5.86
N TYR A 94 -4.53 10.35 -5.08
CA TYR A 94 -4.63 11.76 -5.48
C TYR A 94 -3.77 12.65 -4.60
N ILE A 95 -3.48 13.86 -5.11
CA ILE A 95 -2.84 14.92 -4.31
C ILE A 95 -3.88 15.51 -3.36
N VAL A 96 -3.59 15.49 -2.07
CA VAL A 96 -4.44 16.06 -1.00
C VAL A 96 -4.19 17.56 -0.89
N ASN A 97 -2.91 17.98 -0.91
CA ASN A 97 -2.51 19.38 -0.82
C ASN A 97 -1.11 19.58 -1.42
N GLU A 98 -0.95 20.60 -2.25
CA GLU A 98 0.30 20.90 -2.95
C GLU A 98 1.30 21.75 -2.14
N ALA A 99 0.87 22.47 -1.09
CA ALA A 99 1.77 23.31 -0.30
C ALA A 99 1.16 23.72 1.05
N ALA A 100 1.28 22.89 2.08
CA ALA A 100 0.73 23.20 3.41
C ALA A 100 1.56 24.23 4.20
N ILE A 101 2.84 24.41 3.87
CA ILE A 101 3.77 25.33 4.55
C ILE A 101 4.55 26.08 3.46
N THR A 102 4.43 27.41 3.42
CA THR A 102 5.15 28.26 2.47
C THR A 102 5.81 29.41 3.23
N ASN A 103 6.99 29.15 3.79
CA ASN A 103 7.96 30.20 4.12
C ASN A 103 9.27 29.84 3.42
N GLU A 104 9.34 30.22 2.14
CA GLU A 104 10.55 30.43 1.33
C GLU A 104 11.60 29.30 1.19
N SER A 105 11.47 28.14 1.85
CA SER A 105 12.49 27.07 1.75
C SER A 105 12.05 25.62 1.95
N ALA A 106 10.80 25.35 2.39
CA ALA A 106 10.32 23.96 2.50
C ALA A 106 8.85 23.83 2.10
N VAL A 107 8.59 23.05 1.05
CA VAL A 107 7.24 22.72 0.56
C VAL A 107 6.87 21.33 1.09
N LEU A 108 5.79 21.26 1.86
CA LEU A 108 5.18 20.00 2.27
C LEU A 108 3.98 19.69 1.38
N VAL A 109 4.09 18.59 0.63
CA VAL A 109 3.03 18.06 -0.25
C VAL A 109 2.39 16.86 0.42
N SER A 110 1.07 16.81 0.50
CA SER A 110 0.32 15.67 1.01
C SER A 110 -0.37 14.94 -0.14
N PHE A 111 -0.32 13.62 -0.15
CA PHE A 111 -0.93 12.80 -1.19
C PHE A 111 -1.37 11.43 -0.66
N LYS A 112 -2.23 10.75 -1.42
CA LYS A 112 -2.68 9.39 -1.13
C LYS A 112 -2.30 8.42 -2.24
N LEU A 113 -1.93 7.21 -1.87
CA LEU A 113 -1.74 6.07 -2.79
C LEU A 113 -2.64 4.93 -2.29
N ASN A 114 -3.64 4.55 -3.09
CA ASN A 114 -4.65 3.54 -2.72
C ASN A 114 -5.21 3.73 -1.31
N GLY A 115 -5.53 4.97 -0.94
CA GLY A 115 -6.12 5.33 0.35
C GLY A 115 -5.12 5.53 1.50
N GLN A 116 -3.86 5.11 1.34
CA GLN A 116 -2.80 5.35 2.31
C GLN A 116 -2.22 6.76 2.13
N GLU A 117 -2.13 7.54 3.21
CA GLU A 117 -1.59 8.90 3.18
C GLU A 117 -0.07 8.91 3.28
N TYR A 118 0.52 9.89 2.61
CA TYR A 118 1.93 10.19 2.58
C TYR A 118 2.13 11.71 2.57
N SER A 119 3.33 12.13 2.98
CA SER A 119 3.80 13.48 2.72
C SER A 119 5.17 13.45 2.05
N ALA A 120 5.42 14.45 1.21
CA ALA A 120 6.73 14.73 0.63
C ALA A 120 7.19 16.10 1.13
N LEU A 121 8.34 16.14 1.78
CA LEU A 121 8.96 17.34 2.34
C LEU A 121 10.18 17.71 1.51
N ASN A 122 10.14 18.87 0.86
CA ASN A 122 11.33 19.47 0.28
C ASN A 122 12.15 20.12 1.40
N GLY A 123 13.31 19.56 1.70
CA GLY A 123 14.19 20.03 2.78
C GLY A 123 15.64 20.23 2.34
N GLY A 124 15.93 20.18 1.03
CA GLY A 124 17.30 20.30 0.53
C GLY A 124 18.09 18.97 0.54
N PRO A 125 19.34 18.98 0.06
CA PRO A 125 20.12 17.77 -0.23
C PRO A 125 20.74 17.10 1.01
N HIS A 126 20.23 17.40 2.22
CA HIS A 126 20.81 16.97 3.50
C HIS A 126 20.62 15.49 3.79
N TYR A 127 19.49 14.91 3.37
CA TYR A 127 19.17 13.50 3.60
C TYR A 127 18.88 12.80 2.29
N LYS A 128 19.30 11.53 2.21
CA LYS A 128 19.08 10.65 1.07
C LYS A 128 18.29 9.43 1.51
N HIS A 129 17.43 8.95 0.62
CA HIS A 129 16.75 7.70 0.82
C HIS A 129 17.74 6.53 0.89
N THR A 130 17.37 5.53 1.68
CA THR A 130 18.07 4.24 1.76
C THR A 130 17.03 3.13 1.76
N PRO A 131 17.41 1.88 1.46
CA PRO A 131 16.47 0.74 1.52
C PRO A 131 15.90 0.45 2.91
N ALA A 132 16.31 1.17 3.96
CA ALA A 132 15.79 1.02 5.33
C ALA A 132 14.28 1.26 5.43
N ILE A 133 13.73 2.11 4.55
CA ILE A 133 12.28 2.24 4.34
C ILE A 133 12.00 2.03 2.86
N SER A 134 11.06 1.15 2.56
CA SER A 134 10.62 0.86 1.20
C SER A 134 9.10 0.80 1.12
N MET A 135 8.56 1.14 -0.04
CA MET A 135 7.15 0.94 -0.34
C MET A 135 6.92 -0.48 -0.87
N PHE A 136 6.15 -1.28 -0.14
CA PHE A 136 5.84 -2.65 -0.52
C PHE A 136 4.51 -2.69 -1.27
N VAL A 137 4.56 -3.05 -2.55
CA VAL A 137 3.39 -3.16 -3.42
C VAL A 137 3.08 -4.64 -3.62
N THR A 138 1.92 -5.06 -3.12
CA THR A 138 1.38 -6.40 -3.40
C THR A 138 0.66 -6.38 -4.74
N CYS A 139 1.11 -7.19 -5.68
CA CYS A 139 0.49 -7.36 -6.99
C CYS A 139 -0.34 -8.65 -7.03
N GLU A 140 -1.49 -8.63 -7.69
CA GLU A 140 -2.36 -9.80 -7.82
C GLU A 140 -1.85 -10.80 -8.87
N ASP A 141 -1.27 -10.31 -9.96
CA ASP A 141 -0.79 -11.13 -11.08
C ASP A 141 0.48 -10.55 -11.74
N GLN A 142 0.98 -11.23 -12.78
CA GLN A 142 2.18 -10.80 -13.51
C GLN A 142 1.98 -9.47 -14.24
N ALA A 143 0.78 -9.18 -14.74
CA ALA A 143 0.53 -7.95 -15.49
C ALA A 143 0.64 -6.73 -14.57
N GLU A 144 0.15 -6.84 -13.34
CA GLU A 144 0.32 -5.79 -12.33
C GLU A 144 1.78 -5.64 -11.87
N VAL A 145 2.53 -6.76 -11.73
CA VAL A 145 3.99 -6.71 -11.48
C VAL A 145 4.69 -5.93 -12.58
N ASP A 146 4.42 -6.27 -13.84
CA ASP A 146 5.04 -5.62 -15.00
C ASP A 146 4.69 -4.14 -15.07
N TYR A 147 3.42 -3.79 -14.81
CA TYR A 147 2.95 -2.41 -14.77
C TYR A 147 3.74 -1.54 -13.78
N PHE A 148 3.81 -1.93 -12.51
CA PHE A 148 4.51 -1.13 -11.50
C PHE A 148 6.02 -1.12 -11.73
N TRP A 149 6.58 -2.27 -12.12
CA TRP A 149 8.00 -2.40 -12.39
C TRP A 149 8.44 -1.44 -13.49
N ASP A 150 7.77 -1.45 -14.64
CA ASP A 150 8.14 -0.63 -15.78
C ASP A 150 7.87 0.86 -15.50
N ALA A 151 6.76 1.19 -14.82
CA ALA A 151 6.41 2.56 -14.48
C ALA A 151 7.41 3.22 -13.52
N LEU A 152 7.91 2.49 -12.52
CA LEU A 152 8.84 3.02 -11.52
C LEU A 152 10.30 3.06 -12.00
N LEU A 153 10.67 2.21 -12.97
CA LEU A 153 11.99 2.27 -13.60
C LEU A 153 12.11 3.38 -14.64
N LYS A 154 10.98 3.91 -15.13
CA LYS A 154 10.98 4.96 -16.14
C LYS A 154 11.75 6.21 -15.67
N ASP A 155 12.41 6.87 -16.61
CA ASP A 155 13.10 8.15 -16.43
C ASP A 155 14.21 8.14 -15.35
N GLY A 156 14.85 6.99 -15.14
CA GLY A 156 16.09 6.88 -14.34
C GLY A 156 16.01 5.99 -13.10
N GLY A 157 14.93 5.22 -12.91
CA GLY A 157 14.89 4.19 -11.89
C GLY A 157 15.87 3.05 -12.18
N LYS A 158 16.24 2.31 -11.14
CA LYS A 158 17.26 1.25 -11.19
C LYS A 158 16.71 -0.04 -10.59
N PRO A 159 16.76 -1.16 -11.33
CA PRO A 159 16.42 -2.46 -10.77
C PRO A 159 17.49 -2.86 -9.75
N VAL A 160 17.07 -3.59 -8.72
CA VAL A 160 17.96 -4.19 -7.71
C VAL A 160 17.86 -5.72 -7.84
N GLN A 161 17.38 -6.43 -6.83
CA GLN A 161 17.27 -7.89 -6.84
C GLN A 161 16.00 -8.28 -6.07
N CYS A 162 15.45 -9.46 -6.34
CA CYS A 162 14.30 -10.01 -5.62
C CYS A 162 13.08 -9.08 -5.61
N GLY A 163 12.74 -8.47 -6.75
CA GLY A 163 11.60 -7.55 -6.86
C GLY A 163 11.83 -6.16 -6.29
N TRP A 164 13.05 -5.85 -5.85
CA TRP A 164 13.42 -4.51 -5.41
C TRP A 164 13.83 -3.62 -6.59
N LEU A 165 13.45 -2.35 -6.51
CA LEU A 165 13.94 -1.29 -7.38
C LEU A 165 14.06 0.02 -6.59
N THR A 166 14.81 0.96 -7.15
CA THR A 166 14.85 2.34 -6.68
C THR A 166 14.33 3.24 -7.80
N ASP A 167 13.40 4.14 -7.52
CA ASP A 167 12.90 5.07 -8.54
C ASP A 167 13.91 6.20 -8.86
N LYS A 168 13.55 7.08 -9.80
CA LYS A 168 14.40 8.20 -10.22
C LYS A 168 14.70 9.22 -9.10
N PHE A 169 13.92 9.23 -8.02
CA PHE A 169 14.11 10.11 -6.86
C PHE A 169 14.92 9.44 -5.73
N GLY A 170 15.23 8.14 -5.86
CA GLY A 170 15.97 7.39 -4.87
C GLY A 170 15.11 6.61 -3.87
N VAL A 171 13.77 6.65 -3.97
CA VAL A 171 12.89 5.90 -3.07
C VAL A 171 12.94 4.41 -3.42
N SER A 172 13.06 3.56 -2.40
CA SER A 172 13.07 2.10 -2.58
C SER A 172 11.65 1.52 -2.63
N TRP A 173 11.43 0.62 -3.58
CA TRP A 173 10.15 -0.07 -3.81
C TRP A 173 10.38 -1.57 -3.88
N GLN A 174 9.39 -2.32 -3.39
CA GLN A 174 9.31 -3.78 -3.52
C GLN A 174 8.05 -4.13 -4.28
N ILE A 175 8.19 -4.68 -5.49
CA ILE A 175 7.07 -5.10 -6.33
C ILE A 175 6.94 -6.61 -6.21
N VAL A 176 5.96 -7.04 -5.42
CA VAL A 176 5.88 -8.42 -4.94
C VAL A 176 4.53 -9.03 -5.31
N PRO A 177 4.50 -10.11 -6.11
CA PRO A 177 3.26 -10.79 -6.40
C PRO A 177 2.74 -11.53 -5.16
N ARG A 178 1.41 -11.55 -4.99
CA ARG A 178 0.73 -12.29 -3.91
C ARG A 178 1.12 -13.76 -3.90
N ALA A 179 1.35 -14.35 -5.09
CA ALA A 179 1.84 -15.72 -5.24
C ALA A 179 3.11 -15.97 -4.42
N LEU A 180 4.09 -15.07 -4.41
CA LEU A 180 5.31 -15.25 -3.62
C LEU A 180 5.01 -15.37 -2.13
N MET A 181 4.17 -14.49 -1.59
CA MET A 181 3.83 -14.49 -0.17
C MET A 181 3.11 -15.78 0.25
N VAL A 182 2.18 -16.25 -0.60
CA VAL A 182 1.41 -17.47 -0.32
C VAL A 182 2.29 -18.71 -0.42
N LEU A 183 3.04 -18.85 -1.52
CA LEU A 183 3.82 -20.06 -1.80
C LEU A 183 5.04 -20.20 -0.89
N SER A 184 5.65 -19.10 -0.45
CA SER A 184 6.77 -19.13 0.51
C SER A 184 6.33 -19.34 1.96
N ALA A 185 5.05 -19.13 2.27
CA ALA A 185 4.47 -19.37 3.58
C ALA A 185 3.85 -20.77 3.75
N ASP A 186 3.98 -21.63 2.74
CA ASP A 186 3.46 -23.00 2.79
C ASP A 186 4.10 -23.81 3.94
N GLU A 187 3.30 -24.70 4.54
CA GLU A 187 3.76 -25.62 5.59
C GLU A 187 4.76 -26.65 5.04
N ASP A 188 4.64 -27.01 3.76
CA ASP A 188 5.63 -27.82 3.04
C ASP A 188 6.90 -26.98 2.80
N ARG A 189 7.86 -27.16 3.71
CA ARG A 189 9.14 -26.44 3.70
C ARG A 189 9.98 -26.75 2.46
N GLU A 190 9.85 -27.91 1.84
CA GLU A 190 10.60 -28.22 0.62
C GLU A 190 10.08 -27.40 -0.56
N LYS A 191 8.75 -27.32 -0.71
CA LYS A 191 8.11 -26.44 -1.71
C LYS A 191 8.46 -24.98 -1.48
N ALA A 192 8.25 -24.49 -0.25
CA ALA A 192 8.55 -23.10 0.10
C ALA A 192 10.04 -22.76 -0.15
N ASN A 193 10.96 -23.66 0.19
CA ASN A 193 12.38 -23.46 -0.08
C ASN A 193 12.69 -23.35 -1.58
N ARG A 194 12.05 -24.13 -2.46
CA ARG A 194 12.24 -23.98 -3.91
C ARG A 194 11.80 -22.62 -4.41
N VAL A 195 10.68 -22.11 -3.91
CA VAL A 195 10.18 -20.77 -4.23
C VAL A 195 11.18 -19.69 -3.79
N GLN A 196 11.68 -19.79 -2.56
CA GLN A 196 12.71 -18.85 -2.05
C GLN A 196 13.98 -18.89 -2.91
N GLN A 197 14.44 -20.07 -3.33
CA GLN A 197 15.60 -20.19 -4.22
C GLN A 197 15.35 -19.63 -5.62
N ALA A 198 14.14 -19.77 -6.15
CA ALA A 198 13.75 -19.15 -7.41
C ALA A 198 13.74 -17.61 -7.30
N MET A 199 13.12 -17.09 -6.23
CA MET A 199 13.07 -15.65 -5.94
C MET A 199 14.47 -15.03 -5.88
N MET A 200 15.44 -15.68 -5.21
CA MET A 200 16.81 -15.18 -5.07
C MET A 200 17.55 -15.03 -6.40
N LYS A 201 17.13 -15.74 -7.45
CA LYS A 201 17.72 -15.67 -8.79
C LYS A 201 17.07 -14.61 -9.68
N CYS A 202 15.97 -14.01 -9.24
CA CYS A 202 15.19 -13.05 -10.00
C CYS A 202 15.58 -11.60 -9.67
N VAL A 203 15.60 -10.75 -10.68
CA VAL A 203 15.66 -9.29 -10.51
C VAL A 203 14.24 -8.74 -10.45
N LYS A 204 13.47 -8.89 -11.54
CA LYS A 204 12.02 -8.72 -11.57
C LYS A 204 11.34 -10.05 -11.19
N MET A 205 10.24 -9.98 -10.44
CA MET A 205 9.46 -11.19 -10.10
C MET A 205 8.78 -11.78 -11.33
N ASP A 206 8.80 -13.12 -11.39
CA ASP A 206 8.17 -13.91 -12.45
C ASP A 206 7.24 -14.93 -11.77
N VAL A 207 5.95 -14.65 -11.79
CA VAL A 207 4.91 -15.44 -11.10
C VAL A 207 4.94 -16.89 -11.56
N LYS A 208 5.05 -17.11 -12.88
CA LYS A 208 5.08 -18.47 -13.43
C LYS A 208 6.29 -19.25 -12.94
N LYS A 209 7.48 -18.63 -12.90
CA LYS A 209 8.68 -19.31 -12.37
C LYS A 209 8.55 -19.66 -10.89
N LEU A 210 7.89 -18.82 -10.10
CA LEU A 210 7.62 -19.11 -8.68
C LEU A 210 6.67 -20.31 -8.54
N GLU A 211 5.61 -20.36 -9.35
CA GLU A 211 4.67 -21.47 -9.38
C GLU A 211 5.31 -22.77 -9.88
N ASP A 212 6.12 -22.70 -10.95
CA ASP A 212 6.88 -23.84 -11.47
C ASP A 212 7.83 -24.39 -10.40
N ALA A 213 8.58 -23.51 -9.72
CA ALA A 213 9.48 -23.89 -8.64
C ALA A 213 8.72 -24.53 -7.46
N TYR A 214 7.57 -23.98 -7.09
CA TYR A 214 6.69 -24.57 -6.08
C TYR A 214 6.26 -25.99 -6.47
N ASN A 215 5.83 -26.18 -7.72
CA ASN A 215 5.39 -27.47 -8.26
C ASN A 215 6.54 -28.44 -8.57
N GLY A 216 7.80 -27.99 -8.52
CA GLY A 216 8.97 -28.81 -8.83
C GLY A 216 9.23 -29.01 -10.32
N VAL A 217 8.66 -28.14 -11.16
CA VAL A 217 8.93 -28.09 -12.60
C VAL A 217 10.15 -27.20 -12.81
N GLN A 218 11.23 -27.75 -13.39
CA GLN A 218 12.44 -27.02 -13.75
C GLN A 218 12.34 -26.42 -15.15
#